data_AF-Q21PI8-F1
#
_entry.id   AF-Q21PI8-F1
#
_cell.length_a   1.000
_cell.length_b   1.000
_cell.length_c   1.000
_cell.angle_alpha   90.00
_cell.angle_beta   90.00
_cell.angle_gamma   90.00
#
_symmetry.space_group_name_H-M   'P 1'
#
loop_
_entity.id
_entity.type
_entity.pdbx_description
1 polymer ?
#
loop_
_entity_poly.entity_id
_entity_poly.type
_entity_poly.pdbx_seq_one_letter_code
_entity_poly.pdbx_strand_id
1 'polypeptide(L)'
;MPSHTPKLTQNELTCIKLAAKMQRRAWRSRYVDAFIPRIPWHHAFNQQPLHIRMLLYFAMFLLSPIWLTGWFLQLLCNTALFPYRITATYFISLSLIPPGERNIQGMHRATQRYLDLSVKQYIWLVNQWVEVLYGEKAKRIHTMQYYLDKELVEQREITRGSLINMDPYIRNHIGSAREKLSQALGYY
;
A
#
# COMPACT_ATOMS: atom_id res chain seq x y z
N MET A 1 -19.73 34.43 0.05
CA MET A 1 -18.87 34.20 -1.13
C MET A 1 -19.11 32.78 -1.62
N PRO A 2 -19.68 32.59 -2.81
CA PRO A 2 -19.85 31.25 -3.37
C PRO A 2 -18.45 30.68 -3.64
N SER A 3 -18.06 29.66 -2.88
CA SER A 3 -16.86 28.90 -3.14
C SER A 3 -17.03 28.21 -4.49
N HIS A 4 -16.32 28.69 -5.52
CA HIS A 4 -16.09 27.93 -6.75
C HIS A 4 -15.28 26.69 -6.40
N THR A 5 -15.91 25.66 -5.84
CA THR A 5 -15.29 24.35 -5.73
C THR A 5 -15.12 23.81 -7.15
N PRO A 6 -13.89 23.57 -7.63
CA PRO A 6 -13.66 22.96 -8.93
C PRO A 6 -14.48 21.68 -9.02
N LYS A 7 -15.34 21.56 -10.04
CA LYS A 7 -16.11 20.34 -10.26
C LYS A 7 -15.14 19.25 -10.71
N LEU A 8 -15.14 18.15 -9.96
CA LEU A 8 -14.35 16.97 -10.25
C LEU A 8 -14.79 16.36 -11.58
N THR A 9 -13.85 16.01 -12.45
CA THR A 9 -14.14 15.38 -13.74
C THR A 9 -14.61 13.93 -13.54
N GLN A 10 -15.29 13.39 -14.54
CA GLN A 10 -15.80 12.00 -14.48
C GLN A 10 -14.67 10.97 -14.35
N ASN A 11 -13.52 11.22 -14.99
CA ASN A 11 -12.37 10.32 -14.93
C ASN A 11 -11.68 10.37 -13.56
N GLU A 12 -11.52 11.56 -12.97
CA GLU A 12 -11.02 11.72 -11.59
C GLU A 12 -11.96 11.04 -10.58
N LEU A 13 -13.28 11.20 -10.75
CA LEU A 13 -14.27 10.55 -9.89
C LEU A 13 -14.16 9.02 -9.98
N THR A 14 -13.90 8.50 -11.18
CA THR A 14 -13.67 7.07 -11.42
C THR A 14 -12.39 6.60 -10.72
N CYS A 15 -11.31 7.36 -10.80
CA CYS A 15 -10.05 7.08 -10.09
C CYS A 15 -10.23 7.03 -8.57
N ILE A 16 -11.00 7.96 -8.01
CA ILE A 16 -11.36 8.00 -6.58
C ILE A 16 -12.19 6.78 -6.19
N LYS A 17 -13.21 6.43 -6.98
CA LYS A 17 -14.05 5.25 -6.72
C LYS A 17 -13.21 3.97 -6.75
N LEU A 18 -12.26 3.86 -7.68
CA LEU A 18 -11.30 2.75 -7.73
C LEU A 18 -10.42 2.70 -6.49
N ALA A 19 -9.91 3.85 -6.04
CA ALA A 19 -9.10 3.97 -4.83
C ALA A 19 -9.86 3.49 -3.59
N ALA A 20 -11.10 3.98 -3.39
CA ALA A 20 -11.95 3.57 -2.29
C ALA A 20 -12.32 2.07 -2.35
N LYS A 21 -12.58 1.54 -3.56
CA LYS A 21 -12.82 0.11 -3.77
C LYS A 21 -11.60 -0.74 -3.41
N MET A 22 -10.40 -0.28 -3.77
CA MET A 22 -9.17 -0.97 -3.41
C MET A 22 -8.90 -0.90 -1.90
N GLN A 23 -9.13 0.25 -1.26
CA GLN A 23 -8.98 0.39 0.19
C GLN A 23 -9.89 -0.59 0.95
N ARG A 24 -11.14 -0.78 0.49
CA ARG A 24 -12.04 -1.81 1.06
C ARG A 24 -11.48 -3.22 0.92
N ARG A 25 -10.92 -3.55 -0.24
CA ARG A 25 -10.28 -4.86 -0.46
C ARG A 25 -9.05 -5.05 0.43
N ALA A 26 -8.24 -4.00 0.59
CA ALA A 26 -7.08 -4.01 1.48
C ALA A 26 -7.49 -4.25 2.94
N TRP A 27 -8.52 -3.54 3.42
CA TRP A 27 -9.06 -3.76 4.76
C TRP A 27 -9.59 -5.18 4.97
N ARG A 28 -10.32 -5.73 3.99
CA ARG A 28 -10.78 -7.13 4.03
C ARG A 28 -9.62 -8.11 4.09
N SER A 29 -8.60 -7.93 3.25
CA SER A 29 -7.41 -8.78 3.27
C SER A 29 -6.71 -8.73 4.63
N ARG A 30 -6.45 -7.53 5.17
CA ARG A 30 -5.82 -7.36 6.48
C ARG A 30 -6.63 -7.97 7.62
N TYR A 31 -7.96 -7.90 7.52
CA TYR A 31 -8.85 -8.52 8.49
C TYR A 31 -8.73 -10.05 8.45
N VAL A 32 -8.78 -10.66 7.25
CA VAL A 32 -8.58 -12.10 7.08
C VAL A 32 -7.18 -12.52 7.54
N ASP A 33 -6.15 -11.77 7.18
CA ASP A 33 -4.77 -12.03 7.58
C ASP A 33 -4.56 -11.95 9.10
N ALA A 34 -5.40 -11.19 9.82
CA ALA A 34 -5.34 -11.09 11.28
C ALA A 34 -5.81 -12.37 12.00
N PHE A 35 -6.62 -13.21 11.34
CA PHE A 35 -7.03 -14.52 11.88
C PHE A 35 -5.91 -15.55 11.85
N ILE A 36 -4.81 -15.28 11.15
CA ILE A 36 -3.67 -16.18 11.08
C ILE A 36 -2.63 -15.70 12.10
N PRO A 37 -2.45 -16.40 13.23
CA PRO A 37 -1.50 -15.99 14.24
C PRO A 37 -0.07 -16.18 13.69
N ARG A 38 0.69 -15.09 13.58
CA ARG A 38 2.04 -15.10 13.00
C ARG A 38 3.09 -15.27 14.07
N ILE A 39 3.79 -16.40 14.02
CA ILE A 39 4.89 -16.71 14.94
C ILE A 39 5.95 -15.61 14.87
N PRO A 40 6.23 -14.88 15.97
CA PRO A 40 7.23 -13.83 15.97
C PRO A 40 8.63 -14.42 15.77
N TRP A 41 9.50 -13.71 15.05
CA TRP A 41 10.90 -14.08 14.82
C TRP A 41 11.17 -15.45 14.19
N HIS A 42 10.18 -16.10 13.58
CA HIS A 42 10.35 -17.42 12.95
C HIS A 42 11.54 -17.47 11.96
N HIS A 43 11.71 -16.42 11.15
CA HIS A 43 12.84 -16.32 10.23
C HIS A 43 14.19 -16.25 10.95
N ALA A 44 14.27 -15.51 12.06
CA ALA A 44 15.51 -15.39 12.82
C ALA A 44 15.90 -16.72 13.48
N PHE A 45 14.91 -17.51 13.91
CA PHE A 45 15.14 -18.82 14.53
C PHE A 45 15.70 -19.84 13.52
N ASN A 46 15.24 -19.77 12.27
CA ASN A 46 15.70 -20.68 11.22
C ASN A 46 17.15 -20.44 10.77
N GLN A 47 17.74 -19.28 11.11
CA GLN A 47 19.15 -18.98 10.84
C GLN A 47 20.10 -19.52 11.93
N GLN A 48 19.57 -20.03 13.04
CA GLN A 48 20.37 -20.51 14.18
C GLN A 48 20.75 -21.99 14.03
N PRO A 49 21.87 -22.42 14.65
CA PRO A 49 22.23 -23.84 14.73
C PRO A 49 21.16 -24.66 15.48
N LEU A 50 21.07 -25.96 15.18
CA LEU A 50 19.96 -26.83 15.58
C LEU A 50 19.62 -26.78 17.07
N HIS A 51 20.62 -26.85 17.95
CA HIS A 51 20.43 -26.86 19.40
C HIS A 51 19.85 -25.54 19.93
N ILE A 52 20.36 -24.40 19.45
CA ILE A 52 19.81 -23.07 19.78
C ILE A 52 18.38 -22.95 19.25
N ARG A 53 18.14 -23.41 18.03
CA ARG A 53 16.81 -23.39 17.41
C ARG A 53 15.79 -24.17 18.25
N MET A 54 16.14 -25.37 18.72
CA MET A 54 15.27 -26.17 19.61
C MET A 54 14.98 -25.45 20.93
N LEU A 55 16.00 -24.86 21.56
CA LEU A 55 15.84 -24.05 22.78
C LEU A 55 14.87 -22.89 22.57
N LEU A 56 15.01 -22.14 21.46
CA LEU A 56 14.16 -21.01 21.12
C LEU A 56 12.69 -21.43 20.87
N TYR A 57 12.48 -22.54 20.16
CA TYR A 57 11.11 -23.08 19.98
C TYR A 57 10.50 -23.54 21.30
N PHE A 58 11.28 -24.16 22.20
CA PHE A 58 10.80 -24.54 23.52
C PHE A 58 10.44 -23.33 24.39
N ALA A 59 11.30 -22.30 24.41
CA ALA A 59 11.01 -21.04 25.09
C ALA A 59 9.75 -20.36 24.51
N MET A 60 9.59 -20.38 23.19
CA MET A 60 8.39 -19.85 22.53
C MET A 60 7.14 -20.66 22.83
N PHE A 61 7.25 -21.98 22.98
CA PHE A 61 6.15 -22.83 23.43
C PHE A 61 5.70 -22.45 24.84
N LEU A 62 6.65 -22.22 25.77
CA LEU A 62 6.36 -21.75 27.13
C LEU A 62 5.70 -20.35 27.14
N LEU A 63 6.10 -19.46 26.22
CA LEU A 63 5.54 -18.11 26.07
C LEU A 63 4.28 -18.06 25.20
N SER A 64 3.90 -19.16 24.54
CA SER A 64 2.75 -19.23 23.65
C SER A 64 1.42 -18.77 24.27
N PRO A 65 1.06 -19.07 25.54
CA PRO A 65 -0.20 -18.57 26.10
C PRO A 65 -0.25 -17.03 26.19
N ILE A 66 0.87 -16.39 26.55
CA ILE A 66 0.97 -14.92 26.63
C ILE A 66 0.87 -14.31 25.23
N TRP A 67 1.56 -14.91 24.26
CA TRP A 67 1.49 -14.43 22.89
C TRP A 67 0.10 -14.63 22.26
N LEU A 68 -0.53 -15.79 22.48
CA LEU A 68 -1.87 -16.09 21.97
C LEU A 68 -2.94 -15.18 22.58
N THR A 69 -2.84 -14.88 23.88
CA THR A 69 -3.75 -13.92 24.53
C THR A 69 -3.61 -12.51 23.95
N GLY A 70 -2.37 -12.06 23.71
CA GLY A 70 -2.11 -10.79 23.01
C GLY A 70 -2.68 -10.76 21.58
N TRP A 71 -2.46 -11.83 20.81
CA TRP A 71 -3.04 -11.98 19.46
C TRP A 71 -4.57 -11.97 19.49
N PHE A 72 -5.19 -12.68 20.44
CA PHE A 72 -6.64 -12.72 20.58
C PHE A 72 -7.23 -11.35 20.92
N LEU A 73 -6.60 -10.62 21.83
CA LEU A 73 -7.01 -9.24 22.16
C LEU A 73 -6.92 -8.32 20.94
N GLN A 74 -5.84 -8.45 20.15
CA GLN A 74 -5.69 -7.71 18.89
C GLN A 74 -6.80 -8.07 17.88
N LEU A 75 -7.16 -9.35 17.77
CA LEU A 75 -8.24 -9.82 16.90
C LEU A 75 -9.60 -9.24 17.32
N LEU A 76 -9.89 -9.19 18.62
CA LEU A 76 -11.10 -8.55 19.16
C LEU A 76 -11.15 -7.06 18.81
N CYS A 77 -10.07 -6.33 19.06
CA CYS A 77 -9.96 -4.91 18.70
C CYS A 77 -10.14 -4.70 17.18
N ASN A 78 -9.50 -5.52 16.34
CA ASN A 78 -9.64 -5.44 14.90
C ASN A 78 -11.09 -5.73 14.45
N THR A 79 -11.75 -6.71 15.06
CA THR A 79 -13.15 -7.07 14.75
C THR A 79 -14.11 -5.94 15.14
N ALA A 80 -13.90 -5.32 16.31
CA ALA A 80 -14.70 -4.19 16.75
C ALA A 80 -14.52 -2.95 15.85
N LEU A 81 -13.29 -2.67 15.39
CA LEU A 81 -12.98 -1.52 14.55
C LEU A 81 -13.25 -1.75 13.05
N PHE A 82 -13.32 -3.01 12.60
CA PHE A 82 -13.53 -3.35 11.19
C PHE A 82 -14.79 -2.71 10.56
N PRO A 83 -15.99 -2.79 11.15
CA PRO A 83 -17.19 -2.17 10.56
C PRO A 83 -17.00 -0.67 10.39
N TYR A 84 -16.45 0.01 11.40
CA TYR A 84 -16.14 1.44 11.34
C TYR A 84 -15.16 1.79 10.20
N ARG A 85 -14.07 1.02 10.06
CA ARG A 85 -13.09 1.24 8.97
C ARG A 85 -13.71 1.04 7.59
N ILE A 86 -14.58 0.04 7.43
CA ILE A 86 -15.26 -0.20 6.15
C ILE A 86 -16.26 0.91 5.84
N THR A 87 -17.11 1.30 6.78
CA THR A 87 -18.12 2.36 6.55
C THR A 87 -17.45 3.69 6.25
N ALA A 88 -16.36 4.04 6.95
CA ALA A 88 -15.58 5.25 6.69
C ALA A 88 -15.11 5.35 5.21
N THR A 89 -14.79 4.22 4.56
CA THR A 89 -14.37 4.24 3.14
C THR A 89 -15.47 4.63 2.15
N TYR A 90 -16.74 4.54 2.53
CA TYR A 90 -17.85 4.98 1.69
C TYR A 90 -18.02 6.51 1.72
N PHE A 91 -17.61 7.14 2.82
CA PHE A 91 -17.72 8.59 3.01
C PHE A 91 -16.52 9.38 2.46
N ILE A 92 -15.45 8.71 2.02
CA ILE A 92 -14.24 9.35 1.48
C ILE A 92 -14.57 10.37 0.39
N SER A 93 -15.56 10.09 -0.49
CA SER A 93 -15.93 10.96 -1.62
C SER A 93 -16.43 12.34 -1.22
N LEU A 94 -16.91 12.53 0.01
CA LEU A 94 -17.49 13.79 0.48
C LEU A 94 -16.44 14.81 0.92
N SER A 95 -15.23 14.37 1.31
CA SER A 95 -14.16 15.22 1.85
C SER A 95 -12.95 15.33 0.92
N LEU A 96 -13.13 15.01 -0.36
CA LEU A 96 -12.05 15.03 -1.34
C LEU A 96 -11.84 16.44 -1.89
N ILE A 97 -10.62 16.92 -1.70
CA ILE A 97 -10.12 18.13 -2.36
C ILE A 97 -9.84 17.74 -3.81
N PRO A 98 -10.34 18.51 -4.81
CA PRO A 98 -10.04 18.23 -6.20
C PRO A 98 -8.52 18.23 -6.43
N PRO A 99 -8.01 17.34 -7.31
CA PRO A 99 -6.59 17.32 -7.60
C PRO A 99 -6.21 18.65 -8.26
N GLY A 100 -5.36 19.44 -7.60
CA GLY A 100 -4.89 20.73 -8.15
C GLY A 100 -4.08 20.57 -9.43
N GLU A 101 -3.48 19.40 -9.65
CA GLU A 101 -2.74 19.03 -10.85
C GLU A 101 -3.47 17.89 -11.59
N ARG A 102 -3.67 18.05 -12.92
CA ARG A 102 -4.24 17.01 -13.79
C ARG A 102 -3.19 15.98 -14.19
N ASN A 103 -2.66 15.26 -13.20
CA ASN A 103 -1.70 14.19 -13.40
C ASN A 103 -1.84 13.12 -12.30
N ILE A 104 -1.01 12.07 -12.37
CA ILE A 104 -0.99 10.99 -11.38
C ILE A 104 -0.58 11.51 -9.99
N GLN A 105 0.29 12.52 -9.91
CA GLN A 105 0.71 13.14 -8.64
C GLN A 105 -0.45 13.88 -7.94
N GLY A 106 -1.26 14.63 -8.68
CA GLY A 106 -2.46 15.29 -8.19
C GLY A 106 -3.45 14.28 -7.64
N MET A 107 -3.69 13.17 -8.36
CA MET A 107 -4.55 12.11 -7.86
C MET A 107 -4.01 11.43 -6.60
N HIS A 108 -2.70 11.20 -6.54
CA HIS A 108 -2.06 10.70 -5.32
C HIS A 108 -2.25 11.66 -4.15
N ARG A 109 -1.95 12.95 -4.33
CA ARG A 109 -2.08 13.98 -3.28
C ARG A 109 -3.52 14.11 -2.77
N ALA A 110 -4.50 14.00 -3.66
CA ALA A 110 -5.92 14.04 -3.30
C ALA A 110 -6.35 12.83 -2.45
N THR A 111 -5.76 11.67 -2.68
CA THR A 111 -6.20 10.40 -2.08
C THR A 111 -5.31 9.87 -0.95
N GLN A 112 -4.05 10.32 -0.84
CA GLN A 112 -3.03 9.79 0.07
C GLN A 112 -3.48 9.77 1.55
N ARG A 113 -4.30 10.75 1.97
CA ARG A 113 -4.78 10.84 3.35
C ARG A 113 -5.70 9.68 3.74
N TYR A 114 -6.30 9.02 2.76
CA TYR A 114 -7.30 7.97 2.94
C TYR A 114 -6.82 6.60 2.46
N LEU A 115 -5.65 6.55 1.82
CA LEU A 115 -5.08 5.33 1.26
C LEU A 115 -4.01 4.77 2.18
N ASP A 116 -4.32 3.61 2.74
CA ASP A 116 -3.39 2.77 3.47
C ASP A 116 -3.35 1.41 2.75
N LEU A 117 -2.57 1.38 1.68
CA LEU A 117 -2.43 0.24 0.77
C LEU A 117 -1.03 -0.36 0.88
N SER A 118 -0.92 -1.68 0.68
CA SER A 118 0.39 -2.28 0.48
C SER A 118 1.02 -1.79 -0.84
N VAL A 119 2.35 -1.88 -0.94
CA VAL A 119 3.09 -1.49 -2.16
C VAL A 119 2.49 -2.10 -3.42
N LYS A 120 2.24 -3.42 -3.40
CA LYS A 120 1.66 -4.15 -4.53
C LYS A 120 0.27 -3.62 -4.93
N GLN A 121 -0.58 -3.33 -3.94
CA GLN A 121 -1.91 -2.78 -4.17
C GLN A 121 -1.85 -1.35 -4.72
N TYR A 122 -0.90 -0.55 -4.23
CA TYR A 122 -0.66 0.80 -4.69
C TYR A 122 -0.18 0.84 -6.14
N ILE A 123 0.80 0.01 -6.51
CA ILE A 123 1.28 -0.13 -7.90
C ILE A 123 0.13 -0.50 -8.83
N TRP A 124 -0.68 -1.49 -8.44
CA TRP A 124 -1.86 -1.88 -9.21
C TRP A 124 -2.84 -0.71 -9.38
N LEU A 125 -3.13 0.03 -8.30
CA LEU A 125 -4.04 1.17 -8.34
C LEU A 125 -3.54 2.27 -9.27
N VAL A 126 -2.25 2.63 -9.20
CA VAL A 126 -1.67 3.64 -10.09
C VAL A 126 -1.76 3.20 -11.56
N ASN A 127 -1.48 1.93 -11.87
CA ASN A 127 -1.65 1.42 -13.23
C ASN A 127 -3.10 1.52 -13.73
N GLN A 128 -4.09 1.34 -12.85
CA GLN A 128 -5.50 1.56 -13.18
C GLN A 128 -5.83 3.04 -13.37
N TRP A 129 -5.20 3.95 -12.61
CA TRP A 129 -5.34 5.38 -12.87
C TRP A 129 -4.77 5.78 -14.23
N VAL A 130 -3.61 5.23 -14.62
CA VAL A 130 -3.04 5.48 -15.95
C VAL A 130 -4.03 5.07 -17.05
N GLU A 131 -4.65 3.90 -16.92
CA GLU A 131 -5.66 3.42 -17.85
C GLU A 131 -6.89 4.33 -17.94
N VAL A 132 -7.41 4.79 -16.81
CA VAL A 132 -8.61 5.64 -16.75
C VAL A 132 -8.34 7.06 -17.25
N LEU A 133 -7.16 7.61 -16.95
CA LEU A 133 -6.83 9.01 -17.27
C LEU A 133 -6.24 9.15 -18.68
N TYR A 134 -5.37 8.23 -19.10
CA TYR A 134 -4.59 8.34 -20.34
C TYR A 134 -4.92 7.22 -21.36
N GLY A 135 -5.81 6.30 -21.01
CA GLY A 135 -6.26 5.21 -21.88
C GLY A 135 -5.37 3.95 -21.84
N GLU A 136 -5.85 2.90 -22.51
CA GLU A 136 -5.20 1.58 -22.48
C GLU A 136 -3.82 1.57 -23.15
N LYS A 137 -3.64 2.36 -24.22
CA LYS A 137 -2.35 2.48 -24.92
C LYS A 137 -1.25 3.00 -23.97
N ALA A 138 -1.56 4.02 -23.18
CA ALA A 138 -0.63 4.58 -22.21
C ALA A 138 -0.27 3.54 -21.12
N LYS A 139 -1.25 2.81 -20.60
CA LYS A 139 -1.04 1.75 -19.60
C LYS A 139 -0.09 0.64 -20.09
N ARG A 140 -0.16 0.27 -21.37
CA ARG A 140 0.71 -0.78 -21.95
C ARG A 140 2.19 -0.35 -22.02
N ILE A 141 2.44 0.93 -22.23
CA ILE A 141 3.78 1.50 -22.39
C ILE A 141 4.34 1.95 -21.04
N HIS A 142 3.52 2.62 -20.24
CA HIS A 142 3.90 3.27 -19.00
C HIS A 142 3.22 2.59 -17.81
N THR A 143 3.93 1.64 -17.20
CA THR A 143 3.49 1.00 -15.95
C THR A 143 4.35 1.46 -14.78
N MET A 144 3.72 1.65 -13.62
CA MET A 144 4.41 1.98 -12.38
C MET A 144 5.49 0.94 -12.02
N GLN A 145 5.25 -0.33 -12.36
CA GLN A 145 6.21 -1.42 -12.16
C GLN A 145 7.49 -1.19 -12.98
N TYR A 146 7.37 -0.83 -14.25
CA TYR A 146 8.52 -0.53 -15.12
C TYR A 146 9.41 0.58 -14.55
N TYR A 147 8.81 1.67 -14.08
CA TYR A 147 9.58 2.77 -13.48
C TYR A 147 10.22 2.39 -12.13
N LEU A 148 9.52 1.59 -11.32
CA LEU A 148 10.06 1.10 -10.05
C LEU A 148 11.24 0.14 -10.27
N ASP A 149 11.13 -0.78 -11.24
CA ASP A 149 12.19 -1.74 -11.55
C ASP A 149 13.43 -1.00 -12.08
N LYS A 150 13.24 0.03 -12.92
CA LYS A 150 14.33 0.87 -13.42
C LYS A 150 15.09 1.59 -12.28
N GLU A 151 14.37 2.19 -11.34
CA GLU A 151 14.95 2.82 -10.14
C GLU A 151 15.74 1.84 -9.27
N LEU A 152 15.17 0.65 -9.06
CA LEU A 152 15.83 -0.39 -8.25
C LEU A 152 17.09 -0.93 -8.93
N VAL A 153 17.12 -1.02 -10.25
CA VAL A 153 18.32 -1.40 -11.02
C VAL A 153 19.39 -0.31 -10.92
N GLU A 154 19.03 0.94 -11.21
CA GLU A 154 19.94 2.09 -11.13
C GLU A 154 20.61 2.18 -9.73
N GLN A 155 19.88 1.92 -8.64
CA GLN A 155 20.47 1.96 -7.30
C GLN A 155 21.17 0.68 -6.84
N ARG A 156 20.83 -0.50 -7.38
CA ARG A 156 21.59 -1.73 -7.11
C ARG A 156 23.00 -1.67 -7.68
N GLU A 157 23.18 -0.97 -8.80
CA GLU A 157 24.50 -0.70 -9.37
C GLU A 157 25.33 0.21 -8.44
N ILE A 158 24.67 1.12 -7.70
CA ILE A 158 25.31 2.05 -6.76
C ILE A 158 25.53 1.40 -5.37
N THR A 159 24.68 0.44 -4.96
CA THR A 159 24.62 -0.07 -3.58
C THR A 159 24.91 -1.57 -3.51
N ARG A 160 26.14 -1.99 -3.79
CA ARG A 160 26.60 -3.40 -3.75
C ARG A 160 26.70 -4.03 -2.34
N GLY A 161 26.11 -3.46 -1.29
CA GLY A 161 26.49 -3.77 0.10
C GLY A 161 25.45 -4.21 1.13
N SER A 162 24.14 -4.01 0.96
CA SER A 162 23.20 -4.35 2.06
C SER A 162 21.75 -4.51 1.59
N LEU A 163 21.28 -5.75 1.47
CA LEU A 163 19.96 -6.13 0.94
C LEU A 163 18.98 -6.63 2.02
N ILE A 164 19.21 -6.34 3.30
CA ILE A 164 18.50 -7.06 4.38
C ILE A 164 17.23 -6.35 4.89
N ASN A 165 16.92 -5.10 4.51
CA ASN A 165 15.69 -4.42 4.95
C ASN A 165 15.01 -3.62 3.82
N MET A 166 14.24 -4.31 2.96
CA MET A 166 13.66 -3.72 1.74
C MET A 166 12.44 -2.80 1.96
N ASP A 167 11.73 -2.88 3.10
CA ASP A 167 10.41 -2.26 3.22
C ASP A 167 10.41 -0.71 3.33
N PRO A 168 11.34 -0.06 4.08
CA PRO A 168 11.45 1.40 4.09
C PRO A 168 12.04 1.95 2.78
N TYR A 169 12.96 1.19 2.18
CA TYR A 169 13.67 1.58 0.97
C TYR A 169 12.73 1.66 -0.23
N ILE A 170 11.83 0.69 -0.38
CA ILE A 170 10.84 0.64 -1.46
C ILE A 170 9.89 1.86 -1.43
N ARG A 171 9.57 2.42 -0.25
CA ARG A 171 8.67 3.59 -0.16
C ARG A 171 9.23 4.85 -0.80
N ASN A 172 10.52 5.13 -0.62
CA ASN A 172 11.17 6.28 -1.24
C ASN A 172 11.21 6.12 -2.77
N HIS A 173 11.49 4.91 -3.24
CA HIS A 173 11.50 4.55 -4.66
C HIS A 173 10.15 4.69 -5.34
N ILE A 174 9.07 4.35 -4.65
CA ILE A 174 7.71 4.55 -5.16
C ILE A 174 7.42 6.03 -5.40
N GLY A 175 7.93 6.93 -4.55
CA GLY A 175 7.80 8.37 -4.75
C GLY A 175 8.43 8.83 -6.07
N SER A 176 9.71 8.47 -6.28
CA SER A 176 10.47 8.81 -7.49
C SER A 176 9.85 8.18 -8.75
N ALA A 177 9.54 6.88 -8.69
CA ALA A 177 8.94 6.17 -9.82
C ALA A 177 7.60 6.78 -10.24
N ARG A 178 6.78 7.24 -9.28
CA ARG A 178 5.51 7.93 -9.56
C ARG A 178 5.75 9.28 -10.23
N GLU A 179 6.78 10.00 -9.80
CA GLU A 179 7.16 11.28 -10.41
C GLU A 179 7.64 11.11 -11.84
N LYS A 180 8.57 10.18 -12.09
CA LYS A 180 9.01 9.82 -13.46
C LYS A 180 7.85 9.35 -14.33
N LEU A 181 6.94 8.54 -13.81
CA LEU A 181 5.71 8.13 -14.50
C LEU A 181 4.83 9.32 -14.85
N SER A 182 4.60 10.22 -13.89
CA SER A 182 3.79 11.42 -14.09
C SER A 182 4.42 12.39 -15.11
N GLN A 183 5.74 12.51 -15.12
CA GLN A 183 6.47 13.32 -16.11
C GLN A 183 6.38 12.72 -17.51
N ALA A 184 6.53 11.38 -17.63
CA ALA A 184 6.45 10.69 -18.91
C ALA A 184 5.05 10.71 -19.53
N LEU A 185 4.01 10.67 -18.70
CA LEU A 185 2.61 10.73 -19.16
C LEU A 185 2.13 12.17 -19.43
N GLY A 186 2.78 13.18 -18.83
CA GLY A 186 2.36 14.57 -18.93
C GLY A 186 0.99 14.83 -18.29
N TYR A 187 0.31 15.87 -18.75
CA TYR A 187 -1.08 16.15 -18.41
C TYR A 187 -2.02 15.29 -19.26
N TYR A 188 -3.18 14.93 -18.71
CA TYR A 188 -4.25 14.23 -19.43
C TYR A 188 -5.40 15.16 -19.81
#